data_AF-A0A1Y6D3Q0-F1
#
_entry.id   AF-A0A1Y6D3Q0-F1
#
_cell.length_a   1.000
_cell.length_b   1.000
_cell.length_c   1.000
_cell.angle_alpha   90.00
_cell.angle_beta   90.00
_cell.angle_gamma   90.00
#
_symmetry.space_group_name_H-M   'P 1'
#
loop_
_entity.id
_entity.type
_entity.pdbx_description
1 polymer ?
#
loop_
_entity_poly.entity_id
_entity_poly.type
_entity_poly.pdbx_seq_one_letter_code
_entity_poly.pdbx_strand_id
1 'polypeptide(L)'
;MLERKHRVRQVVAVKTRGQITAMVYEAEPPVLAKAGVKPPMADKKAHNGYMLKLYLDRGPGQRIEFSHLISPRQQLLTGSDLVEVRKSMFLNLEFDFKRRPVNPRMVAVDGVQHLACDTVPWPTALEGEEARAIFDGWRRAGHCLKTLEDFVAWEEYYAARVMTRNRSINVTQEGAVGLLRRSFLAAYAQGAWGTSRTMNYREVAAWLTAKGYPTTESGAKNGKRAKLVEGVVPATPAALALMAILLEAQPSLEVDRFFGKGTNDAAG
;
A
#
# COMPACT_ATOMS: atom_id res chain seq x y z
N MET A 1 28.11 29.14 -7.40
CA MET A 1 28.82 28.50 -6.28
C MET A 1 27.80 27.68 -5.50
N LEU A 2 28.03 26.37 -5.28
CA LEU A 2 27.15 25.54 -4.47
C LEU A 2 27.66 25.56 -3.01
N GLU A 3 26.80 25.93 -2.07
CA GLU A 3 27.12 25.96 -0.64
C GLU A 3 26.61 24.70 0.07
N ARG A 4 27.46 24.06 0.89
CA ARG A 4 27.12 22.84 1.63
C ARG A 4 26.40 23.19 2.92
N LYS A 5 25.08 22.97 2.97
CA LYS A 5 24.26 23.26 4.16
C LYS A 5 24.43 22.26 5.30
N HIS A 6 24.48 20.96 5.00
CA HIS A 6 24.52 19.90 6.01
C HIS A 6 25.31 18.69 5.51
N ARG A 7 25.90 17.92 6.43
CA ARG A 7 26.49 16.62 6.16
C ARG A 7 26.06 15.61 7.22
N VAL A 8 25.60 14.45 6.78
CA VAL A 8 25.16 13.33 7.64
C VAL A 8 25.60 12.02 7.01
N ARG A 9 25.82 10.99 7.84
CA ARG A 9 26.17 9.65 7.34
C ARG A 9 24.95 8.89 6.85
N GLN A 10 23.84 8.99 7.57
CA GLN A 10 22.59 8.32 7.22
C GLN A 10 21.39 9.20 7.56
N VAL A 11 20.52 9.41 6.58
CA VAL A 11 19.26 10.16 6.70
C VAL A 11 18.08 9.27 6.33
N VAL A 12 17.03 9.35 7.14
CA VAL A 12 15.74 8.73 6.89
C VAL A 12 14.83 9.79 6.27
N ALA A 13 14.51 9.61 4.98
CA ALA A 13 13.54 10.43 4.27
C ALA A 13 12.14 9.86 4.49
N VAL A 14 11.47 10.36 5.53
CA VAL A 14 10.12 9.94 5.91
C VAL A 14 9.10 10.37 4.86
N LYS A 15 9.19 11.64 4.45
CA LYS A 15 8.33 12.31 3.47
C LYS A 15 9.13 13.37 2.74
N THR A 16 8.55 13.96 1.70
CA THR A 16 9.17 15.11 1.01
C THR A 16 9.57 16.25 1.96
N ARG A 17 8.86 16.42 3.08
CA ARG A 17 9.14 17.44 4.11
C ARG A 17 9.54 16.86 5.47
N GLY A 18 9.96 15.59 5.51
CA GLY A 18 10.33 14.88 6.72
C GLY A 18 11.68 14.18 6.55
N GLN A 19 12.67 14.64 7.30
CA GLN A 19 14.04 14.12 7.26
C GLN A 19 14.54 13.95 8.69
N ILE A 20 15.05 12.78 9.02
CA ILE A 20 15.54 12.47 10.37
C ILE A 20 16.93 11.87 10.23
N THR A 21 17.86 12.27 11.08
CA THR A 21 19.22 11.71 11.04
C THR A 21 19.26 10.41 11.82
N ALA A 22 19.63 9.31 11.18
CA ALA A 22 19.90 8.05 11.85
C ALA A 22 21.36 7.94 12.29
N MET A 23 22.28 8.48 11.49
CA MET A 23 23.71 8.52 11.82
C MET A 23 24.31 9.88 11.47
N VAL A 24 24.83 10.55 12.49
CA VAL A 24 25.54 11.83 12.34
C VAL A 24 26.89 11.64 11.66
N TYR A 25 27.40 12.70 11.03
CA TYR A 25 28.75 12.73 10.49
C TYR A 25 29.67 13.48 11.47
N GLU A 26 30.55 12.74 12.16
CA GLU A 26 31.49 13.32 13.14
C GLU A 26 30.75 14.19 14.18
N ALA A 27 31.16 15.47 14.33
CA ALA A 27 30.54 16.44 15.23
C ALA A 27 29.53 17.37 14.52
N GLU A 28 29.17 17.11 13.25
CA GLU A 28 28.18 17.93 12.54
C GLU A 28 26.77 17.76 13.12
N PRO A 29 25.96 18.84 13.14
CA PRO A 29 24.61 18.80 13.70
C PRO A 29 23.70 17.89 12.88
N PRO A 30 22.75 17.18 13.52
CA PRO A 30 21.79 16.33 12.81
C PRO A 30 20.85 17.16 11.94
N VAL A 31 20.52 16.62 10.77
CA VAL A 31 19.41 17.10 9.94
C VAL A 31 18.09 16.63 10.55
N LEU A 32 17.21 17.57 10.88
CA LEU A 32 15.92 17.29 11.49
C LEU A 32 14.80 18.15 10.88
N ALA A 33 13.88 17.49 10.20
CA ALA A 33 12.60 18.03 9.75
C ALA A 33 11.48 17.10 10.20
N LYS A 34 10.62 17.60 11.10
CA LYS A 34 9.68 16.78 11.89
C LYS A 34 8.36 16.42 11.19
N ALA A 35 8.17 16.85 9.94
CA ALA A 35 6.95 16.62 9.15
C ALA A 35 5.63 16.98 9.89
N GLY A 36 5.63 18.01 10.74
CA GLY A 36 4.46 18.48 11.49
C GLY A 36 4.25 17.83 12.87
N VAL A 37 5.09 16.86 13.25
CA VAL A 37 5.07 16.29 14.60
C VAL A 37 5.73 17.25 15.59
N LYS A 38 5.10 17.46 16.74
CA LYS A 38 5.66 18.18 17.89
C LYS A 38 6.09 17.17 18.96
N PRO A 39 7.39 16.89 19.10
CA PRO A 39 7.89 16.12 20.24
C PRO A 39 7.46 16.76 21.57
N PRO A 40 7.12 15.96 22.59
CA PRO A 40 6.60 16.47 23.86
C PRO A 40 7.70 17.09 24.76
N MET A 41 8.98 16.85 24.46
CA MET A 41 10.09 17.37 25.24
C MET A 41 10.47 18.81 24.86
N ALA A 42 10.97 19.58 25.83
CA ALA A 42 11.48 20.93 25.60
C ALA A 42 12.89 20.95 24.98
N ASP A 43 13.73 19.95 25.32
CA ASP A 43 15.09 19.87 24.80
C ASP A 43 15.13 19.55 23.31
N LYS A 44 15.67 20.50 22.54
CA LYS A 44 15.78 20.39 21.09
C LYS A 44 16.76 19.32 20.64
N LYS A 45 17.78 18.99 21.44
CA LYS A 45 18.80 17.98 21.08
C LYS A 45 18.19 16.57 21.10
N ALA A 46 17.30 16.29 22.03
CA ALA A 46 16.59 15.03 22.12
C ALA A 46 15.53 14.79 21.02
N HIS A 47 15.11 15.83 20.29
CA HIS A 47 14.07 15.71 19.27
C HIS A 47 14.39 14.72 18.15
N ASN A 48 15.65 14.63 17.72
CA ASN A 48 16.03 13.73 16.63
C ASN A 48 15.83 12.26 17.04
N GLY A 49 16.33 11.89 18.22
CA GLY A 49 16.16 10.53 18.76
C GLY A 49 14.68 10.18 18.99
N TYR A 50 13.87 11.12 19.50
CA TYR A 50 12.43 10.93 19.63
C TYR A 50 11.75 10.66 18.28
N MET A 51 12.06 11.47 17.26
CA MET A 51 11.45 11.30 15.93
C MET A 51 11.89 10.01 15.26
N LEU A 52 13.16 9.61 15.42
CA LEU A 52 13.69 8.36 14.88
C LEU A 52 12.99 7.17 15.51
N LYS A 53 12.91 7.13 16.84
CA LYS A 53 12.18 6.10 17.58
C LYS A 53 10.70 6.06 17.18
N LEU A 54 10.03 7.22 17.13
CA LEU A 54 8.64 7.31 16.70
C LEU A 54 8.43 6.76 15.30
N TYR A 55 9.35 7.01 14.37
CA TYR A 55 9.28 6.48 13.00
C TYR A 55 9.48 4.97 12.96
N LEU A 56 10.48 4.42 13.67
CA LEU A 56 10.77 2.99 13.68
C LEU A 56 9.67 2.19 14.39
N ASP A 57 9.15 2.70 15.50
CA ASP A 57 8.11 2.06 16.32
C ASP A 57 6.69 2.29 15.79
N ARG A 58 6.53 3.06 14.70
CA ARG A 58 5.20 3.49 14.25
C ARG A 58 4.28 2.31 13.94
N GLY A 59 3.02 2.40 14.33
CA GLY A 59 2.00 1.39 14.06
C GLY A 59 0.92 1.88 13.08
N PRO A 60 0.23 0.97 12.39
CA PRO A 60 -0.96 1.33 11.62
C PRO A 60 -2.01 1.97 12.53
N GLY A 61 -2.64 3.04 12.06
CA GLY A 61 -3.70 3.74 12.82
C GLY A 61 -3.23 4.49 14.07
N GLN A 62 -1.93 4.52 14.37
CA GLN A 62 -1.39 5.25 15.53
C GLN A 62 -1.80 6.72 15.48
N ARG A 63 -2.12 7.28 16.66
CA ARG A 63 -2.50 8.68 16.82
C ARG A 63 -1.48 9.43 17.64
N ILE A 64 -1.35 10.72 17.37
CA ILE A 64 -0.54 11.66 18.14
C ILE A 64 -1.38 12.87 18.54
N GLU A 65 -1.05 13.44 19.70
CA GLU A 65 -1.57 14.73 20.11
C GLU A 65 -0.92 15.84 19.29
N PHE A 66 -1.75 16.69 18.71
CA PHE A 66 -1.35 17.84 17.93
C PHE A 66 -2.04 19.08 18.46
N SER A 67 -1.28 20.14 18.65
CA SER A 67 -1.82 21.43 19.04
C SER A 67 -1.55 22.51 18.00
N HIS A 68 -2.49 23.41 17.82
CA HIS A 68 -2.34 24.62 17.00
C HIS A 68 -3.11 25.76 17.65
N LEU A 69 -2.72 26.98 17.33
CA LEU A 69 -3.47 28.16 17.75
C LEU A 69 -4.72 28.29 16.89
N ILE A 70 -5.79 28.83 17.48
CA ILE A 70 -7.00 29.20 16.73
C ILE A 70 -6.64 30.16 15.59
N SER A 71 -7.33 30.00 14.45
CA SER A 71 -7.09 30.83 13.26
C SER A 71 -7.41 32.31 13.54
N PRO A 72 -6.79 33.27 12.84
CA PRO A 72 -7.08 34.70 13.03
C PRO A 72 -8.57 35.03 12.86
N ARG A 73 -9.27 34.35 11.95
CA ARG A 73 -10.73 34.49 11.79
C ARG A 73 -11.49 34.08 13.06
N GLN A 74 -11.09 32.97 13.67
CA GLN A 74 -11.73 32.47 14.88
C GLN A 74 -11.42 33.36 16.08
N GLN A 75 -10.21 33.91 16.16
CA GLN A 75 -9.83 34.91 17.17
C GLN A 75 -10.77 36.12 17.11
N LEU A 76 -10.98 36.69 15.91
CA LEU A 76 -11.89 37.81 15.69
C LEU A 76 -13.34 37.48 16.07
N LEU A 77 -13.85 36.32 15.65
CA LEU A 77 -15.25 35.93 15.90
C LEU A 77 -15.55 35.65 17.37
N THR A 78 -14.57 35.17 18.12
CA THR A 78 -14.74 34.73 19.52
C THR A 78 -14.19 35.72 20.53
N GLY A 79 -13.63 36.84 20.08
CA GLY A 79 -12.95 37.81 20.96
C GLY A 79 -11.82 37.19 21.79
N SER A 80 -11.23 36.09 21.31
CA SER A 80 -10.23 35.29 22.02
C SER A 80 -8.88 35.41 21.33
N ASP A 81 -7.78 35.48 22.08
CA ASP A 81 -6.43 35.61 21.52
C ASP A 81 -5.55 34.38 21.82
N LEU A 82 -4.74 33.98 20.83
CA LEU A 82 -3.76 32.88 20.85
C LEU A 82 -4.17 31.62 21.63
N VAL A 83 -5.46 31.25 21.58
CA VAL A 83 -5.96 30.05 22.28
C VAL A 83 -5.42 28.79 21.61
N GLU A 84 -4.77 27.92 22.39
CA GLU A 84 -4.29 26.62 21.92
C GLU A 84 -5.44 25.60 21.84
N VAL A 85 -5.61 24.99 20.68
CA VAL A 85 -6.53 23.87 20.45
C VAL A 85 -5.73 22.59 20.32
N ARG A 86 -6.00 21.63 21.21
CA ARG A 86 -5.44 20.28 21.16
C ARG A 86 -6.38 19.35 20.40
N LYS A 87 -5.83 18.54 19.52
CA LYS A 87 -6.54 17.54 18.72
C LYS A 87 -5.70 16.28 18.61
N SER A 88 -6.33 15.14 18.77
CA SER A 88 -5.74 13.85 18.40
C SER A 88 -5.82 13.67 16.89
N MET A 89 -4.71 13.37 16.21
CA MET A 89 -4.65 13.11 14.76
C MET A 89 -3.88 11.83 14.44
N PHE A 90 -4.16 11.20 13.30
CA PHE A 90 -3.38 10.05 12.84
C PHE A 90 -1.93 10.44 12.54
N LEU A 91 -0.99 9.62 13.00
CA LEU A 91 0.43 9.74 12.68
C LEU A 91 0.61 9.49 11.17
N ASN A 92 1.21 10.46 10.49
CA ASN A 92 1.34 10.44 9.04
C ASN A 92 2.80 10.54 8.60
N LEU A 93 3.58 9.53 9.00
CA LEU A 93 5.01 9.37 8.71
C LEU A 93 5.29 8.28 7.67
N GLU A 94 4.30 7.81 6.92
CA GLU A 94 4.56 6.92 5.78
C GLU A 94 5.11 7.71 4.58
N PHE A 95 5.81 6.99 3.70
CA PHE A 95 6.27 7.53 2.44
C PHE A 95 5.10 8.13 1.65
N ASP A 96 5.29 9.31 1.06
CA ASP A 96 4.21 10.05 0.42
C ASP A 96 4.04 9.73 -1.08
N PHE A 97 4.79 8.76 -1.62
CA PHE A 97 4.70 8.31 -3.02
C PHE A 97 4.74 9.45 -4.05
N LYS A 98 5.37 10.59 -3.75
CA LYS A 98 5.59 11.64 -4.77
C LYS A 98 6.48 11.15 -5.93
N ARG A 99 7.26 10.11 -5.68
CA ARG A 99 8.06 9.38 -6.66
C ARG A 99 7.76 7.90 -6.52
N ARG A 100 7.97 7.14 -7.58
CA ARG A 100 7.77 5.69 -7.59
C ARG A 100 8.97 5.03 -6.88
N PRO A 101 8.76 4.24 -5.82
CA PRO A 101 9.83 3.47 -5.21
C PRO A 101 10.24 2.31 -6.12
N VAL A 102 11.54 2.06 -6.23
CA VAL A 102 12.15 0.94 -6.96
C VAL A 102 13.32 0.37 -6.16
N ASN A 103 13.79 -0.83 -6.49
CA ASN A 103 14.90 -1.51 -5.80
C ASN A 103 14.72 -1.58 -4.26
N PRO A 104 13.64 -2.19 -3.77
CA PRO A 104 13.40 -2.33 -2.33
C PRO A 104 14.50 -3.20 -1.69
N ARG A 105 15.02 -2.76 -0.55
CA ARG A 105 16.07 -3.46 0.22
C ARG A 105 15.91 -3.19 1.71
N MET A 106 16.37 -4.13 2.54
CA MET A 106 16.48 -3.90 3.98
C MET A 106 17.79 -3.22 4.32
N VAL A 107 17.74 -2.16 5.12
CA VAL A 107 18.90 -1.40 5.58
C VAL A 107 18.82 -1.23 7.09
N ALA A 108 19.94 -1.38 7.79
CA ALA A 108 20.02 -1.11 9.21
C ALA A 108 19.91 0.41 9.47
N VAL A 109 18.93 0.79 10.28
CA VAL A 109 18.68 2.15 10.76
C VAL A 109 18.60 2.08 12.28
N ASP A 110 19.58 2.66 12.96
CA ASP A 110 19.66 2.64 14.43
C ASP A 110 19.56 1.23 15.05
N GLY A 111 20.23 0.25 14.41
CA GLY A 111 20.21 -1.16 14.83
C GLY A 111 18.97 -1.95 14.41
N VAL A 112 17.95 -1.31 13.83
CA VAL A 112 16.72 -1.95 13.34
C VAL A 112 16.75 -2.08 11.83
N GLN A 113 16.38 -3.24 11.29
CA GLN A 113 16.22 -3.41 9.83
C GLN A 113 14.96 -2.68 9.36
N HIS A 114 15.09 -1.81 8.37
CA HIS A 114 13.97 -1.07 7.79
C HIS A 114 14.05 -1.06 6.26
N LEU A 115 12.90 -1.03 5.60
CA LEU A 115 12.78 -0.89 4.16
C LEU A 115 13.41 0.44 3.69
N ALA A 116 14.22 0.35 2.65
CA ALA A 116 14.73 1.45 1.86
C ALA A 116 14.51 1.16 0.37
N CYS A 117 14.24 2.20 -0.41
CA CYS A 117 14.05 2.09 -1.85
C CYS A 117 14.81 3.22 -2.54
N ASP A 118 15.21 2.98 -3.78
CA ASP A 118 15.54 4.07 -4.71
C ASP A 118 14.23 4.64 -5.30
N THR A 119 14.30 5.76 -6.02
CA THR A 119 13.07 6.35 -6.60
C THR A 119 13.24 6.90 -8.01
N VAL A 120 12.27 6.61 -8.86
CA VAL A 120 12.15 7.13 -10.23
C VAL A 120 10.93 8.06 -10.32
N PRO A 121 10.88 9.01 -11.28
CA PRO A 121 9.66 9.77 -11.51
C PRO A 121 8.52 8.84 -11.92
N TRP A 122 7.29 9.21 -11.57
CA TRP A 122 6.11 8.60 -12.17
C TRP A 122 6.05 8.98 -13.66
N PRO A 123 5.58 8.09 -14.55
CA PRO A 123 5.40 8.40 -15.97
C PRO A 123 4.51 9.63 -16.19
N THR A 124 3.45 9.76 -15.39
CA THR A 124 2.54 10.90 -15.41
C THR A 124 2.22 11.39 -14.00
N ALA A 125 1.81 12.66 -13.89
CA ALA A 125 1.36 13.22 -12.60
C ALA A 125 0.10 12.50 -12.08
N LEU A 126 -0.80 12.12 -12.99
CA LEU A 126 -2.03 11.38 -12.67
C LEU A 126 -1.74 10.03 -12.03
N GLU A 127 -0.80 9.25 -12.57
CA GLU A 127 -0.38 7.97 -11.97
C GLU A 127 0.19 8.16 -10.56
N GLY A 128 0.95 9.24 -10.34
CA GLY A 128 1.47 9.57 -9.01
C GLY A 128 0.37 9.91 -8.01
N GLU A 129 -0.64 10.69 -8.42
CA GLU A 129 -1.81 11.01 -7.60
C GLU A 129 -2.64 9.75 -7.27
N GLU A 130 -2.79 8.86 -8.23
CA GLU A 130 -3.49 7.59 -8.07
C GLU A 130 -2.76 6.65 -7.12
N ALA A 131 -1.45 6.49 -7.27
CA ALA A 131 -0.63 5.70 -6.36
C ALA A 131 -0.78 6.19 -4.92
N ARG A 132 -0.77 7.51 -4.72
CA ARG A 132 -1.01 8.13 -3.40
C ARG A 132 -2.40 7.82 -2.85
N ALA A 133 -3.45 7.96 -3.66
CA ALA A 133 -4.81 7.68 -3.24
C ALA A 133 -5.02 6.20 -2.88
N ILE A 134 -4.43 5.29 -3.66
CA ILE A 134 -4.46 3.84 -3.41
C ILE A 134 -3.70 3.52 -2.13
N PHE A 135 -2.51 4.11 -1.93
CA PHE A 135 -1.69 3.91 -0.73
C PHE A 135 -2.39 4.41 0.54
N ASP A 136 -3.07 5.57 0.46
CA ASP A 136 -3.88 6.06 1.57
C ASP A 136 -5.05 5.12 1.94
N GLY A 137 -5.58 4.37 0.97
CA GLY A 137 -6.55 3.31 1.22
C GLY A 137 -5.91 2.10 1.92
N TRP A 138 -4.75 1.66 1.43
CA TRP A 138 -3.99 0.54 2.00
C TRP A 138 -3.59 0.82 3.46
N ARG A 139 -3.05 2.00 3.74
CA ARG A 139 -2.70 2.44 5.10
C ARG A 139 -3.92 2.48 6.03
N ARG A 140 -5.08 2.93 5.53
CA ARG A 140 -6.34 2.95 6.29
C ARG A 140 -6.89 1.55 6.59
N ALA A 141 -6.52 0.55 5.79
CA ALA A 141 -6.88 -0.85 6.04
C ALA A 141 -6.01 -1.51 7.13
N GLY A 142 -5.06 -0.79 7.74
CA GLY A 142 -4.27 -1.29 8.86
C GLY A 142 -2.84 -1.71 8.49
N HIS A 143 -2.33 -1.28 7.34
CA HIS A 143 -0.98 -1.62 6.89
C HIS A 143 0.04 -0.50 7.14
N CYS A 144 1.32 -0.88 7.29
CA CYS A 144 2.45 0.01 7.53
C CYS A 144 3.67 -0.50 6.75
N LEU A 145 4.42 0.39 6.09
CA LEU A 145 5.50 -0.02 5.18
C LEU A 145 6.85 -0.05 5.91
N LYS A 146 7.28 -1.23 6.38
CA LYS A 146 8.53 -1.39 7.15
C LYS A 146 9.47 -2.46 6.59
N THR A 147 8.91 -3.50 6.00
CA THR A 147 9.63 -4.70 5.58
C THR A 147 9.53 -4.92 4.07
N LEU A 148 10.30 -5.89 3.55
CA LEU A 148 10.16 -6.31 2.15
C LEU A 148 8.82 -6.98 1.91
N GLU A 149 8.33 -7.74 2.88
CA GLU A 149 7.03 -8.39 2.85
C GLU A 149 5.90 -7.36 2.75
N ASP A 150 5.98 -6.27 3.52
CA ASP A 150 5.03 -5.16 3.42
C ASP A 150 5.08 -4.51 2.03
N PHE A 151 6.27 -4.38 1.44
CA PHE A 151 6.43 -3.81 0.11
C PHE A 151 5.82 -4.69 -0.97
N VAL A 152 6.05 -6.01 -0.92
CA VAL A 152 5.43 -6.98 -1.83
C VAL A 152 3.91 -6.94 -1.69
N ALA A 153 3.38 -6.95 -0.45
CA ALA A 153 1.95 -6.86 -0.20
C ALA A 153 1.35 -5.54 -0.74
N TRP A 154 2.08 -4.43 -0.62
CA TRP A 154 1.71 -3.16 -1.22
C TRP A 154 1.69 -3.24 -2.76
N GLU A 155 2.71 -3.81 -3.40
CA GLU A 155 2.77 -3.93 -4.85
C GLU A 155 1.64 -4.79 -5.41
N GLU A 156 1.32 -5.91 -4.76
CA GLU A 156 0.18 -6.75 -5.15
C GLU A 156 -1.14 -5.99 -5.03
N TYR A 157 -1.34 -5.27 -3.92
CA TYR A 157 -2.53 -4.45 -3.71
C TYR A 157 -2.64 -3.33 -4.74
N TYR A 158 -1.55 -2.63 -5.01
CA TYR A 158 -1.48 -1.56 -6.02
C TYR A 158 -1.81 -2.10 -7.42
N ALA A 159 -1.17 -3.20 -7.83
CA ALA A 159 -1.42 -3.83 -9.13
C ALA A 159 -2.89 -4.27 -9.29
N ALA A 160 -3.48 -4.87 -8.26
CA ALA A 160 -4.89 -5.26 -8.29
C ALA A 160 -5.81 -4.03 -8.45
N ARG A 161 -5.54 -2.95 -7.72
CA ARG A 161 -6.36 -1.72 -7.79
C ARG A 161 -6.25 -1.05 -9.15
N VAL A 162 -5.05 -0.99 -9.73
CA VAL A 162 -4.81 -0.48 -11.08
C VAL A 162 -5.57 -1.31 -12.12
N MET A 163 -5.51 -2.64 -12.05
CA MET A 163 -6.19 -3.54 -13.00
C MET A 163 -7.71 -3.42 -12.97
N THR A 164 -8.28 -3.24 -11.78
CA THR A 164 -9.74 -3.09 -11.60
C THR A 164 -10.26 -1.67 -11.82
N ARG A 165 -9.39 -0.72 -12.16
CA ARG A 165 -9.76 0.68 -12.32
C ARG A 165 -10.84 0.85 -13.38
N ASN A 166 -11.91 1.57 -13.04
CA ASN A 166 -13.07 1.81 -13.91
C ASN A 166 -13.69 0.51 -14.47
N ARG A 167 -13.47 -0.62 -13.79
CA ARG A 167 -14.11 -1.90 -14.09
C ARG A 167 -15.24 -2.15 -13.09
N SER A 168 -16.18 -3.00 -13.45
CA SER A 168 -17.33 -3.35 -12.60
C SER A 168 -16.99 -4.35 -11.48
N ILE A 169 -15.71 -4.53 -11.15
CA ILE A 169 -15.23 -5.45 -10.12
C ILE A 169 -14.36 -4.69 -9.14
N ASN A 170 -14.56 -4.93 -7.84
CA ASN A 170 -13.80 -4.30 -6.77
C ASN A 170 -12.80 -5.28 -6.16
N VAL A 171 -11.59 -4.81 -5.85
CA VAL A 171 -10.60 -5.56 -5.06
C VAL A 171 -11.09 -5.70 -3.61
N THR A 172 -11.06 -6.92 -3.09
CA THR A 172 -11.37 -7.24 -1.68
C THR A 172 -10.06 -7.48 -0.90
N GLN A 173 -10.16 -7.79 0.39
CA GLN A 173 -8.99 -8.11 1.22
C GLN A 173 -8.20 -9.35 0.72
N GLU A 174 -8.81 -10.21 -0.09
CA GLU A 174 -8.17 -11.36 -0.73
C GLU A 174 -7.28 -10.97 -1.94
N GLY A 175 -7.20 -9.68 -2.29
CA GLY A 175 -6.31 -9.17 -3.32
C GLY A 175 -6.51 -9.81 -4.70
N ALA A 176 -5.40 -10.11 -5.38
CA ALA A 176 -5.37 -10.71 -6.70
C ALA A 176 -5.98 -12.13 -6.73
N VAL A 177 -5.75 -12.92 -5.68
CA VAL A 177 -6.30 -14.28 -5.54
C VAL A 177 -7.82 -14.23 -5.49
N GLY A 178 -8.39 -13.33 -4.69
CA GLY A 178 -9.84 -13.15 -4.61
C GLY A 178 -10.47 -12.60 -5.88
N LEU A 179 -9.72 -11.81 -6.68
CA LEU A 179 -10.14 -11.43 -8.03
C LEU A 179 -10.21 -12.66 -8.93
N LEU A 180 -9.12 -13.44 -9.01
CA LEU A 180 -9.05 -14.63 -9.87
C LEU A 180 -10.13 -15.65 -9.50
N ARG A 181 -10.28 -15.94 -8.21
CA ARG A 181 -11.30 -16.87 -7.69
C ARG A 181 -12.71 -16.45 -8.09
N ARG A 182 -13.07 -15.18 -7.93
CA ARG A 182 -14.40 -14.67 -8.30
C ARG A 182 -14.61 -14.66 -9.81
N SER A 183 -13.59 -14.27 -10.59
CA SER A 183 -13.64 -14.32 -12.05
C SER A 183 -13.81 -15.76 -12.55
N PHE A 184 -13.10 -16.72 -11.94
CA PHE A 184 -13.22 -18.14 -12.25
C PHE A 184 -14.61 -18.67 -11.92
N LEU A 185 -15.15 -18.40 -10.72
CA LEU A 185 -16.50 -18.84 -10.36
C LEU A 185 -17.58 -18.25 -11.26
N ALA A 186 -17.40 -17.01 -11.73
CA ALA A 186 -18.29 -16.39 -12.71
C ALA A 186 -18.22 -17.10 -14.06
N ALA A 187 -17.01 -17.34 -14.59
CA ALA A 187 -16.80 -18.05 -15.84
C ALA A 187 -17.36 -19.47 -15.77
N TYR A 188 -17.03 -20.19 -14.70
CA TYR A 188 -17.47 -21.56 -14.43
C TYR A 188 -19.00 -21.67 -14.33
N ALA A 189 -19.66 -20.76 -13.64
CA ALA A 189 -21.12 -20.75 -13.53
C ALA A 189 -21.82 -20.46 -14.87
N GLN A 190 -21.15 -19.74 -15.78
CA GLN A 190 -21.68 -19.32 -17.08
C GLN A 190 -21.20 -20.23 -18.24
N GLY A 191 -20.29 -21.17 -18.01
CA GLY A 191 -19.69 -22.01 -19.05
C GLY A 191 -18.87 -21.21 -20.05
N ALA A 192 -18.21 -20.14 -19.59
CA ALA A 192 -17.41 -19.23 -20.41
C ALA A 192 -15.90 -19.46 -20.22
N TRP A 193 -15.09 -18.84 -21.09
CA TRP A 193 -13.62 -18.84 -21.01
C TRP A 193 -13.02 -20.24 -20.87
N GLY A 194 -13.53 -21.17 -21.67
CA GLY A 194 -13.07 -22.56 -21.68
C GLY A 194 -13.42 -23.39 -20.43
N THR A 195 -14.32 -22.92 -19.58
CA THR A 195 -14.80 -23.69 -18.42
C THR A 195 -15.93 -24.66 -18.79
N SER A 196 -15.86 -25.88 -18.25
CA SER A 196 -16.91 -26.89 -18.33
C SER A 196 -17.45 -27.19 -16.94
N ARG A 197 -18.78 -27.26 -16.80
CA ARG A 197 -19.44 -27.53 -15.51
C ARG A 197 -19.37 -29.01 -15.14
N THR A 198 -18.18 -29.48 -14.77
CA THR A 198 -17.91 -30.87 -14.37
C THR A 198 -18.39 -31.21 -12.96
N MET A 199 -18.42 -30.20 -12.09
CA MET A 199 -18.87 -30.24 -10.69
C MET A 199 -20.08 -29.32 -10.46
N ASN A 200 -20.94 -29.68 -9.52
CA ASN A 200 -21.98 -28.76 -9.03
C ASN A 200 -21.40 -27.64 -8.16
N TYR A 201 -22.21 -26.64 -7.80
CA TYR A 201 -21.73 -25.46 -7.05
C TYR A 201 -21.19 -25.78 -5.66
N ARG A 202 -21.69 -26.84 -5.01
CA ARG A 202 -21.23 -27.26 -3.69
C ARG A 202 -19.88 -27.96 -3.80
N GLU A 203 -19.74 -28.83 -4.81
CA GLU A 203 -18.50 -29.57 -5.10
C GLU A 203 -17.36 -28.62 -5.48
N VAL A 204 -17.57 -27.66 -6.38
CA VAL A 204 -16.51 -26.73 -6.78
C VAL A 204 -16.08 -25.83 -5.61
N ALA A 205 -17.02 -25.41 -4.76
CA ALA A 205 -16.73 -24.63 -3.57
C ALA A 205 -15.93 -25.44 -2.52
N ALA A 206 -16.32 -26.71 -2.31
CA ALA A 206 -15.60 -27.63 -1.43
C ALA A 206 -14.19 -27.93 -1.96
N TRP A 207 -14.05 -28.14 -3.27
CA TRP A 207 -12.77 -28.40 -3.92
C TRP A 207 -11.79 -27.22 -3.77
N LEU A 208 -12.23 -25.99 -4.07
CA LEU A 208 -11.42 -24.78 -3.87
C LEU A 208 -11.03 -24.61 -2.39
N THR A 209 -11.97 -24.85 -1.48
CA THR A 209 -11.71 -24.77 -0.03
C THR A 209 -10.68 -25.80 0.41
N ALA A 210 -10.77 -27.04 -0.08
CA ALA A 210 -9.79 -28.10 0.19
C ALA A 210 -8.39 -27.78 -0.34
N LYS A 211 -8.30 -27.00 -1.43
CA LYS A 211 -7.04 -26.49 -2.00
C LYS A 211 -6.53 -25.21 -1.31
N GLY A 212 -7.17 -24.75 -0.23
CA GLY A 212 -6.74 -23.60 0.55
C GLY A 212 -7.37 -22.26 0.16
N TYR A 213 -8.41 -22.26 -0.67
CA TYR A 213 -9.12 -21.06 -1.12
C TYR A 213 -10.58 -21.06 -0.63
N PRO A 214 -10.85 -20.56 0.59
CA PRO A 214 -12.17 -20.60 1.21
C PRO A 214 -13.26 -20.07 0.28
N THR A 215 -14.20 -20.95 -0.09
CA THR A 215 -15.26 -20.64 -1.05
C THR A 215 -16.57 -21.23 -0.58
N THR A 216 -17.64 -20.43 -0.66
CA THR A 216 -18.99 -20.86 -0.29
C THR A 216 -19.80 -21.23 -1.51
N GLU A 217 -20.76 -22.15 -1.35
CA GLU A 217 -21.71 -22.51 -2.41
C GLU A 217 -22.50 -21.29 -2.91
N SER A 218 -22.88 -20.38 -2.00
CA SER A 218 -23.55 -19.11 -2.37
C SER A 218 -22.66 -18.22 -3.25
N GLY A 219 -21.36 -18.15 -2.95
CA GLY A 219 -20.38 -17.45 -3.78
C GLY A 219 -20.31 -18.02 -5.20
N ALA A 220 -20.27 -19.35 -5.33
CA ALA A 220 -20.29 -20.03 -6.62
C ALA A 220 -21.60 -19.78 -7.39
N LYS A 221 -22.76 -19.82 -6.72
CA LYS A 221 -24.07 -19.49 -7.33
C LYS A 221 -24.16 -18.05 -7.83
N ASN A 222 -23.61 -17.11 -7.06
CA ASN A 222 -23.62 -15.68 -7.41
C ASN A 222 -22.85 -15.41 -8.71
N GLY A 223 -21.87 -16.24 -9.06
CA GLY A 223 -21.13 -16.17 -10.32
C GLY A 223 -22.03 -16.18 -11.57
N LYS A 224 -23.19 -16.84 -11.53
CA LYS A 224 -24.14 -16.89 -12.67
C LYS A 224 -24.66 -15.51 -13.08
N ARG A 225 -24.74 -14.55 -12.14
CA ARG A 225 -25.23 -13.18 -12.38
C ARG A 225 -24.12 -12.15 -12.49
N ALA A 226 -22.87 -12.56 -12.26
CA ALA A 226 -21.73 -11.66 -12.27
C ALA A 226 -21.36 -11.27 -13.70
N LYS A 227 -20.99 -10.00 -13.91
CA LYS A 227 -20.45 -9.56 -15.20
C LYS A 227 -19.04 -10.13 -15.38
N LEU A 228 -18.82 -10.83 -16.49
CA LEU A 228 -17.49 -11.28 -16.90
C LEU A 228 -16.69 -10.06 -17.36
N VAL A 229 -15.57 -9.80 -16.69
CA VAL A 229 -14.64 -8.72 -17.04
C VAL A 229 -13.28 -9.33 -17.28
N GLU A 230 -12.78 -9.17 -18.49
CA GLU A 230 -11.50 -9.74 -18.91
C GLU A 230 -10.31 -8.92 -18.39
N GLY A 231 -9.19 -9.60 -18.17
CA GLY A 231 -7.91 -8.97 -17.88
C GLY A 231 -7.85 -8.18 -16.58
N VAL A 232 -8.61 -8.60 -15.56
CA VAL A 232 -8.71 -7.89 -14.26
C VAL A 232 -7.77 -8.43 -13.19
N VAL A 233 -7.12 -9.57 -13.44
CA VAL A 233 -6.22 -10.21 -12.48
C VAL A 233 -4.78 -9.81 -12.79
N PRO A 234 -4.04 -9.19 -11.86
CA PRO A 234 -2.60 -9.03 -12.02
C PRO A 234 -1.88 -10.38 -11.86
N ALA A 235 -0.82 -10.62 -12.64
CA ALA A 235 -0.04 -11.85 -12.62
C ALA A 235 0.91 -11.93 -11.41
N THR A 236 0.36 -11.93 -10.19
CA THR A 236 1.15 -12.09 -8.97
C THR A 236 1.47 -13.57 -8.72
N PRO A 237 2.56 -13.90 -8.00
CA PRO A 237 2.91 -15.29 -7.70
C PRO A 237 1.75 -16.09 -7.07
N ALA A 238 1.01 -15.48 -6.14
CA ALA A 238 -0.15 -16.10 -5.50
C ALA A 238 -1.31 -16.35 -6.48
N ALA A 239 -1.57 -15.43 -7.41
CA ALA A 239 -2.59 -15.61 -8.43
C ALA A 239 -2.19 -16.69 -9.45
N LEU A 240 -0.92 -16.75 -9.84
CA LEU A 240 -0.39 -17.79 -10.73
C LEU A 240 -0.46 -19.18 -10.09
N ALA A 241 -0.19 -19.30 -8.78
CA ALA A 241 -0.33 -20.56 -8.05
C ALA A 241 -1.79 -21.06 -8.05
N LEU A 242 -2.77 -20.18 -7.83
CA LEU A 242 -4.18 -20.54 -7.98
C LEU A 242 -4.50 -20.93 -9.42
N MET A 243 -4.01 -20.19 -10.42
CA MET A 243 -4.25 -20.52 -11.82
C MET A 243 -3.76 -21.93 -12.20
N ALA A 244 -2.59 -22.33 -11.71
CA ALA A 244 -2.06 -23.68 -11.95
C ALA A 244 -3.04 -24.77 -11.44
N ILE A 245 -3.61 -24.58 -10.24
CA ILE A 245 -4.62 -25.49 -9.67
C ILE A 245 -5.92 -25.50 -10.50
N LEU A 246 -6.32 -24.34 -11.02
CA LEU A 246 -7.50 -24.23 -11.89
C LEU A 246 -7.31 -25.00 -13.21
N LEU A 247 -6.12 -24.94 -13.79
CA LEU A 247 -5.78 -25.65 -15.04
C LEU A 247 -5.75 -27.16 -14.87
N GLU A 248 -5.36 -27.67 -13.70
CA GLU A 248 -5.44 -29.12 -13.39
C GLU A 248 -6.89 -29.63 -13.48
N ALA A 249 -7.86 -28.84 -13.02
CA ALA A 249 -9.27 -29.21 -13.03
C ALA A 249 -9.99 -28.83 -14.34
N GLN A 250 -9.50 -27.82 -15.05
CA GLN A 250 -10.07 -27.30 -16.29
C GLN A 250 -8.96 -27.05 -17.32
N PRO A 251 -8.48 -28.09 -18.03
CA PRO A 251 -7.36 -27.94 -18.96
C PRO A 251 -7.63 -27.00 -20.14
N SER A 252 -8.91 -26.80 -20.49
CA SER A 252 -9.36 -25.92 -21.58
C SER A 252 -9.47 -24.45 -21.20
N LEU A 253 -9.08 -24.05 -19.98
CA LEU A 253 -9.27 -22.69 -19.48
C LEU A 253 -8.53 -21.65 -20.35
N GLU A 254 -9.23 -20.60 -20.77
CA GLU A 254 -8.65 -19.48 -21.51
C GLU A 254 -7.92 -18.51 -20.55
N VAL A 255 -6.67 -18.83 -20.19
CA VAL A 255 -5.86 -18.08 -19.19
C VAL A 255 -5.78 -16.58 -19.49
N ASP A 256 -5.63 -16.22 -20.76
CA ASP A 256 -5.49 -14.82 -21.22
C ASP A 256 -6.72 -13.95 -20.91
N ARG A 257 -7.90 -14.57 -20.72
CA ARG A 257 -9.13 -13.85 -20.34
C ARG A 257 -9.08 -13.36 -18.90
N PHE A 258 -8.31 -14.01 -18.04
CA PHE A 258 -8.23 -13.65 -16.61
C PHE A 258 -7.19 -12.59 -16.34
N PHE A 259 -5.98 -12.76 -16.91
CA PHE A 259 -4.85 -11.91 -16.60
C PHE A 259 -4.80 -10.66 -17.48
N GLY A 260 -4.64 -9.50 -16.85
CA GLY A 260 -4.42 -8.26 -17.56
C GLY A 260 -3.00 -8.21 -18.12
N LYS A 261 -2.80 -7.57 -19.27
CA LYS A 261 -1.46 -7.16 -19.71
C LYS A 261 -0.94 -6.17 -18.67
N GLY A 262 -0.05 -6.64 -17.80
CA GLY A 262 0.62 -5.82 -16.79
C GLY A 262 1.29 -4.62 -17.44
N THR A 263 1.25 -3.47 -16.78
CA THR A 263 2.02 -2.25 -17.12
C THR A 263 3.55 -2.42 -16.98
N ASN A 264 4.07 -3.65 -17.16
CA ASN A 264 5.48 -3.98 -17.02
C ASN A 264 6.25 -4.01 -18.34
N ASP A 265 5.64 -3.64 -19.47
CA ASP A 265 6.34 -3.51 -20.77
C ASP A 265 7.11 -2.19 -20.93
N ALA A 266 7.33 -1.43 -19.85
CA ALA A 266 8.10 -0.17 -19.87
C ALA A 266 9.36 -0.26 -18.99
N ALA A 267 10.20 -1.25 -19.26
CA ALA A 267 11.59 -1.28 -18.85
C ALA A 267 12.41 -1.95 -19.97
N GLY A 268 12.58 -1.20 -21.06
CA GLY A 268 13.69 -1.34 -22.00
C GLY A 268 14.67 -0.20 -21.79
#